data_AF-A0A4Q5QF72-F1
#
_entry.id   AF-A0A4Q5QF72-F1
#
_cell.length_a   1.000
_cell.length_b   1.000
_cell.length_c   1.000
_cell.angle_alpha   90.00
_cell.angle_beta   90.00
_cell.angle_gamma   90.00
#
_symmetry.space_group_name_H-M   'P 1'
#
loop_
_entity.id
_entity.type
_entity.pdbx_description
1 polymer ?
#
loop_
_entity_poly.entity_id
_entity_poly.type
_entity_poly.pdbx_seq_one_letter_code
_entity_poly.pdbx_strand_id
1 'polypeptide(L)'
;MSDVIKSPAGPLWIDLAEESLPQASLRRVALLSVLITLIGLGGVLLWASLASVDSAVPASGVVVASGKRKTVTLLEGGILHELLVHEGDQVRAGQVLLRLDDVQVRAARDQAKVQYWSATAKTTRLAAEAADQRTLAFPAQLRDVAATDPAVDAAMAAETKQFEVRWNALDSSVRVQDRKVAQQQAQIASIQAQTASIQTRLGFIEEELKGVNFLMSRGLSTKSRQLELMRTQAEMRGQIGQLNAQHVQAMQTIGQIQ
;
A
#
# COMPACT_ATOMS: atom_id res chain seq x y z
N MET A 1 56.07 4.67 -112.83
CA MET A 1 57.48 5.00 -112.52
C MET A 1 58.09 3.76 -111.90
N SER A 2 58.75 2.87 -112.64
CA SER A 2 60.10 3.03 -113.25
C SER A 2 61.13 3.31 -112.14
N ASP A 3 62.19 2.55 -111.88
CA ASP A 3 63.00 1.66 -112.71
C ASP A 3 63.82 0.75 -111.76
N VAL A 4 63.87 -0.56 -111.99
CA VAL A 4 64.87 -1.31 -112.80
C VAL A 4 66.24 -1.52 -112.12
N ILE A 5 66.42 -2.76 -111.65
CA ILE A 5 67.55 -3.70 -111.87
C ILE A 5 68.99 -3.15 -111.78
N LYS A 6 69.78 -3.68 -110.81
CA LYS A 6 70.97 -4.54 -111.08
C LYS A 6 71.66 -5.03 -109.80
N SER A 7 71.74 -6.37 -109.67
CA SER A 7 72.89 -7.11 -109.13
C SER A 7 74.00 -7.09 -110.21
N PRO A 8 75.32 -7.39 -109.99
CA PRO A 8 75.87 -8.33 -109.00
C PRO A 8 77.32 -8.06 -108.50
N ALA A 9 77.81 -9.02 -107.70
CA ALA A 9 79.21 -9.50 -107.60
C ALA A 9 80.29 -8.65 -106.88
N GLY A 10 81.01 -9.33 -105.96
CA GLY A 10 82.42 -9.02 -105.63
C GLY A 10 82.72 -8.89 -104.13
N PRO A 11 83.68 -9.66 -103.56
CA PRO A 11 83.83 -9.87 -102.11
C PRO A 11 84.76 -8.85 -101.43
N LEU A 12 84.52 -8.56 -100.16
CA LEU A 12 85.41 -7.81 -99.28
C LEU A 12 85.63 -8.60 -97.99
N TRP A 13 86.57 -9.53 -98.04
CA TRP A 13 87.26 -10.10 -96.89
C TRP A 13 88.33 -9.09 -96.46
N ILE A 14 88.27 -8.54 -95.25
CA ILE A 14 89.40 -7.86 -94.59
C ILE A 14 89.37 -8.21 -93.10
N ASP A 15 90.38 -9.01 -92.74
CA ASP A 15 91.06 -9.19 -91.46
C ASP A 15 90.22 -9.30 -90.19
N LEU A 16 89.77 -10.53 -89.94
CA LEU A 16 89.75 -11.06 -88.57
C LEU A 16 91.21 -11.14 -88.12
N ALA A 17 91.66 -10.17 -87.34
CA ALA A 17 92.89 -10.30 -86.59
C ALA A 17 92.80 -11.58 -85.76
N GLU A 18 93.58 -12.60 -86.16
CA GLU A 18 93.95 -13.71 -85.29
C GLU A 18 94.76 -13.16 -84.12
N GLU A 19 94.07 -12.57 -83.15
CA GLU A 19 94.65 -12.24 -81.86
C GLU A 19 94.72 -13.55 -81.07
N SER A 20 95.88 -14.19 -81.18
CA SER A 20 96.28 -15.37 -80.44
C SER A 20 95.94 -15.20 -78.96
N LEU A 21 94.91 -15.91 -78.50
CA LEU A 21 94.59 -16.02 -77.08
C LEU A 21 95.85 -16.44 -76.34
N PRO A 22 96.34 -15.66 -75.36
CA PRO A 22 97.48 -16.07 -74.57
C PRO A 22 97.15 -17.40 -73.91
N GLN A 23 97.99 -18.42 -74.14
CA GLN A 23 97.93 -19.73 -73.50
C GLN A 23 98.26 -19.60 -72.00
N ALA A 24 97.39 -18.93 -71.24
CA ALA A 24 97.41 -18.93 -69.80
C ALA A 24 96.78 -20.24 -69.31
N SER A 25 97.62 -21.27 -69.15
CA SER A 25 97.38 -22.55 -68.44
C SER A 25 95.90 -22.87 -68.14
N LEU A 26 95.23 -23.67 -68.98
CA LEU A 26 93.82 -24.11 -68.85
C LEU A 26 93.41 -24.52 -67.41
N ARG A 27 94.36 -25.06 -66.63
CA ARG A 27 94.15 -25.45 -65.23
C ARG A 27 93.82 -24.27 -64.29
N ARG A 28 94.39 -23.08 -64.51
CA ARG A 28 94.18 -21.90 -63.63
C ARG A 28 92.80 -21.29 -63.82
N VAL A 29 92.31 -21.21 -65.07
CA VAL A 29 90.96 -20.69 -65.38
C VAL A 29 89.88 -21.64 -64.87
N ALA A 30 90.05 -22.96 -65.04
CA ALA A 30 89.13 -23.95 -64.49
C ALA A 30 89.11 -23.97 -62.94
N LEU A 31 90.27 -23.77 -62.29
CA LEU A 31 90.33 -23.64 -60.84
C LEU A 31 89.64 -22.36 -60.35
N LEU A 32 89.79 -21.24 -61.06
CA LEU A 32 89.10 -19.98 -60.76
C LEU A 32 87.59 -20.11 -60.90
N SER A 33 87.09 -20.78 -61.94
CA SER A 33 85.64 -21.00 -62.10
C SER A 33 85.07 -21.90 -60.99
N VAL A 34 85.77 -22.97 -60.62
CA VAL A 34 85.35 -23.86 -59.52
C VAL A 34 85.36 -23.12 -58.18
N LEU A 35 86.37 -22.27 -57.94
CA LEU A 35 86.48 -21.49 -56.70
C LEU A 35 85.34 -20.47 -56.58
N ILE A 36 84.99 -19.77 -57.66
CA ILE A 36 83.87 -18.82 -57.68
C ILE A 36 82.54 -19.54 -57.43
N THR A 37 82.32 -20.71 -58.02
CA THR A 37 81.12 -21.52 -57.76
C THR A 37 81.07 -21.99 -56.31
N LEU A 38 82.19 -22.43 -55.74
CA LEU A 38 82.28 -22.85 -54.34
C LEU A 38 82.00 -21.70 -53.36
N ILE A 39 82.50 -20.50 -53.65
CA ILE A 39 82.24 -19.30 -52.84
C ILE A 39 80.77 -18.87 -52.97
N GLY A 40 80.21 -18.86 -54.17
CA GLY A 40 78.80 -18.52 -54.39
C GLY A 40 77.85 -19.51 -53.71
N LEU A 41 78.10 -20.80 -53.87
CA LEU A 41 77.31 -21.86 -53.24
C LEU A 41 77.47 -21.84 -51.71
N GLY A 42 78.69 -21.65 -51.22
CA GLY A 42 78.97 -21.50 -49.80
C GLY A 42 78.28 -20.29 -49.18
N GLY A 43 78.24 -19.15 -49.88
CA GLY A 43 77.56 -17.95 -49.44
C GLY A 43 76.04 -18.13 -49.33
N VAL A 44 75.41 -18.78 -50.31
CA VAL A 44 73.97 -19.06 -50.29
C VAL A 44 73.61 -20.05 -49.19
N LEU A 45 74.40 -21.12 -49.01
CA LEU A 45 74.19 -22.09 -47.95
C LEU A 45 74.37 -21.47 -46.56
N LEU A 46 75.39 -20.63 -46.39
CA LEU A 46 75.62 -19.92 -45.13
C LEU A 46 74.46 -18.97 -44.81
N TRP A 47 74.00 -18.20 -45.80
CA TRP A 47 72.85 -17.31 -45.64
C TRP A 47 71.56 -18.09 -45.30
N ALA A 48 71.28 -19.19 -46.01
CA ALA A 48 70.12 -20.03 -45.74
C ALA A 48 70.15 -20.68 -44.33
N SER A 49 71.34 -20.97 -43.79
CA SER A 49 71.48 -21.52 -42.44
C SER A 49 71.30 -20.49 -41.32
N LEU A 50 71.62 -19.21 -41.60
CA LEU A 50 71.49 -18.12 -40.63
C LEU A 50 70.15 -17.36 -40.76
N ALA A 51 69.42 -17.56 -41.85
CA ALA A 51 68.12 -16.92 -42.07
C ALA A 51 67.05 -17.56 -41.17
N SER A 52 66.79 -16.96 -40.02
CA SER A 52 65.57 -17.24 -39.26
C SER A 52 64.36 -16.70 -40.01
N VAL A 53 63.47 -17.61 -40.44
CA VAL A 53 62.18 -17.25 -41.03
C VAL A 53 61.17 -17.14 -39.88
N ASP A 54 60.93 -15.92 -39.41
CA ASP A 54 59.88 -15.65 -38.44
C ASP A 54 58.51 -15.76 -39.14
N SER A 55 57.81 -16.87 -38.94
CA SER A 55 56.45 -17.06 -39.40
C SER A 55 55.46 -16.51 -38.35
N ALA A 56 54.96 -15.30 -38.56
CA ALA A 56 53.77 -14.83 -37.86
C ALA A 56 52.53 -15.38 -38.59
N VAL A 57 51.93 -16.44 -38.05
CA VAL A 57 50.63 -16.93 -38.53
C VAL A 57 49.53 -16.12 -37.83
N PRO A 58 48.73 -15.30 -38.53
CA PRO A 58 47.56 -14.69 -37.93
C PRO A 58 46.52 -15.78 -37.67
N ALA A 59 46.42 -16.25 -36.42
CA ALA A 59 45.35 -17.12 -35.99
C ALA A 59 44.17 -16.27 -35.51
N SER A 60 43.10 -16.20 -36.30
CA SER A 60 41.84 -15.57 -35.89
C SER A 60 41.10 -16.50 -34.93
N GLY A 61 41.38 -16.39 -33.63
CA GLY A 61 40.62 -17.08 -32.59
C GLY A 61 39.40 -16.25 -32.17
N VAL A 62 38.20 -16.83 -32.23
CA VAL A 62 37.00 -16.22 -31.65
C VAL A 62 36.72 -16.90 -30.31
N VAL A 63 36.71 -16.13 -29.23
CA VAL A 63 36.32 -16.63 -27.90
C VAL A 63 34.80 -16.78 -27.86
N VAL A 64 34.32 -18.02 -27.94
CA VAL A 64 32.89 -18.32 -27.80
C VAL A 64 32.65 -18.87 -26.39
N ALA A 65 31.79 -18.21 -25.62
CA ALA A 65 31.40 -18.67 -24.29
C ALA A 65 30.67 -20.02 -24.37
N SER A 66 31.33 -21.11 -23.96
CA SER A 66 30.79 -22.49 -24.01
C SER A 66 29.83 -22.83 -22.85
N GLY A 67 28.90 -21.92 -22.54
CA GLY A 67 27.96 -22.07 -21.42
C GLY A 67 26.52 -21.74 -21.80
N LYS A 68 25.54 -22.33 -21.08
CA LYS A 68 24.13 -21.95 -21.17
C LYS A 68 23.97 -20.51 -20.66
N ARG A 69 23.93 -19.53 -21.58
CA ARG A 69 23.67 -18.13 -21.26
C ARG A 69 22.32 -18.03 -20.54
N LYS A 70 22.31 -17.37 -19.38
CA LYS A 70 21.09 -17.06 -18.62
C LYS A 70 20.87 -15.55 -18.68
N THR A 71 19.76 -15.13 -19.28
CA THR A 71 19.37 -13.71 -19.27
C THR A 71 18.71 -13.41 -17.94
N VAL A 72 19.24 -12.42 -17.21
CA VAL A 72 18.61 -11.91 -15.98
C VAL A 72 17.63 -10.82 -16.37
N THR A 73 16.35 -11.03 -16.07
CA THR A 73 15.27 -10.05 -16.30
C THR A 73 14.63 -9.68 -14.98
N LEU A 74 14.13 -8.44 -14.88
CA LEU A 74 13.37 -8.01 -13.72
C LEU A 74 11.95 -8.59 -13.77
N LEU A 75 11.47 -9.06 -12.62
CA LEU A 75 10.11 -9.60 -12.48
C LEU A 75 9.05 -8.48 -12.52
N GLU A 76 9.41 -7.33 -11.96
CA GLU A 76 8.59 -6.12 -11.93
C GLU A 76 9.38 -4.98 -12.60
N GLY A 77 8.69 -4.13 -13.38
CA GLY A 77 9.29 -2.92 -13.92
C GLY A 77 9.62 -1.95 -12.79
N GLY A 78 10.77 -1.29 -12.86
CA GLY A 78 11.20 -0.31 -11.86
C GLY A 78 12.26 0.62 -12.42
N ILE A 79 12.48 1.73 -11.74
CA ILE A 79 13.52 2.71 -12.12
C ILE A 79 14.85 2.17 -11.59
N LEU A 80 15.88 2.08 -12.45
CA LEU A 80 17.23 1.70 -12.02
C LEU A 80 17.80 2.82 -11.14
N HIS A 81 18.19 2.48 -9.92
CA HIS A 81 18.86 3.42 -9.00
C HIS A 81 20.37 3.32 -9.14
N GLU A 82 20.91 2.10 -9.12
CA GLU A 82 22.35 1.85 -9.15
C GLU A 82 22.66 0.53 -9.87
N LEU A 83 23.69 0.51 -10.71
CA LEU A 83 24.25 -0.70 -11.30
C LEU A 83 25.57 -1.01 -10.60
N LEU A 84 25.69 -2.21 -10.00
CA LEU A 84 26.79 -2.59 -9.13
C LEU A 84 27.87 -3.44 -9.82
N VAL A 85 27.67 -3.75 -11.11
CA VAL A 85 28.55 -4.63 -11.90
C VAL A 85 28.79 -4.03 -13.28
N HIS A 86 29.98 -4.24 -13.81
CA HIS A 86 30.38 -3.80 -15.14
C HIS A 86 30.56 -4.99 -16.09
N GLU A 87 30.63 -4.69 -17.38
CA GLU A 87 30.88 -5.70 -18.39
C GLU A 87 32.24 -6.38 -18.14
N GLY A 88 32.24 -7.72 -18.10
CA GLY A 88 33.44 -8.52 -17.82
C GLY A 88 33.63 -8.91 -16.36
N ASP A 89 32.83 -8.38 -15.43
CA ASP A 89 32.92 -8.73 -14.02
C ASP A 89 32.48 -10.19 -13.76
N GLN A 90 33.25 -10.90 -12.94
CA GLN A 90 32.88 -12.24 -12.46
C GLN A 90 31.92 -12.12 -11.27
N VAL A 91 30.69 -12.59 -11.46
CA VAL A 91 29.62 -12.52 -10.44
C VAL A 91 29.29 -13.89 -9.84
N ARG A 92 28.92 -13.90 -8.57
CA ARG A 92 28.49 -15.12 -7.84
C ARG A 92 26.98 -15.20 -7.75
N ALA A 93 26.43 -16.41 -7.57
CA ALA A 93 25.01 -16.59 -7.32
C ALA A 93 24.59 -15.87 -6.03
N GLY A 94 23.48 -15.12 -6.09
CA GLY A 94 22.99 -14.30 -4.97
C GLY A 94 23.67 -12.94 -4.81
N GLN A 95 24.66 -12.61 -5.63
CA GLN A 95 25.26 -11.28 -5.64
C GLN A 95 24.28 -10.25 -6.19
N VAL A 96 24.16 -9.11 -5.51
CA VAL A 96 23.35 -7.98 -5.97
C VAL A 96 24.02 -7.38 -7.20
N LEU A 97 23.32 -7.41 -8.34
CA LEU A 97 23.84 -6.89 -9.62
C LEU A 97 23.41 -5.44 -9.84
N LEU A 98 22.20 -5.09 -9.41
CA LEU A 98 21.62 -3.76 -9.54
C LEU A 98 20.69 -3.48 -8.37
N ARG A 99 20.40 -2.20 -8.12
CA ARG A 99 19.39 -1.72 -7.18
C ARG A 99 18.36 -0.90 -7.92
N LEU A 100 17.10 -1.13 -7.60
CA LEU A 100 15.98 -0.32 -8.10
C LEU A 100 15.64 0.79 -7.13
N ASP A 101 15.02 1.85 -7.63
CA ASP A 101 14.40 2.87 -6.81
C ASP A 101 13.17 2.29 -6.12
N ASP A 102 13.20 2.29 -4.79
CA ASP A 102 12.19 1.77 -3.91
C ASP A 102 11.40 2.88 -3.20
N VAL A 103 11.48 4.15 -3.61
CA VAL A 103 10.69 5.26 -3.04
C VAL A 103 9.19 4.95 -3.09
N GLN A 104 8.66 4.54 -4.24
CA GLN A 104 7.22 4.23 -4.38
C GLN A 104 6.82 2.99 -3.57
N VAL A 105 7.66 1.96 -3.57
CA VAL A 105 7.41 0.70 -2.84
C VAL A 105 7.43 0.96 -1.34
N ARG A 106 8.38 1.74 -0.84
CA ARG A 106 8.45 2.16 0.57
C ARG A 106 7.23 2.99 0.98
N ALA A 107 6.85 3.98 0.17
CA ALA A 107 5.67 4.79 0.45
C ALA A 107 4.39 3.94 0.52
N ALA A 108 4.19 3.00 -0.42
CA ALA A 108 3.06 2.08 -0.40
C ALA A 108 3.09 1.17 0.83
N ARG A 109 4.26 0.65 1.20
CA ARG A 109 4.46 -0.18 2.40
C ARG A 109 4.18 0.58 3.69
N ASP A 110 4.62 1.82 3.79
CA ASP A 110 4.39 2.66 4.97
C ASP A 110 2.92 3.07 5.07
N GLN A 111 2.26 3.38 3.94
CA GLN A 111 0.82 3.60 3.91
C GLN A 111 0.03 2.37 4.36
N ALA A 112 0.36 1.19 3.83
CA ALA A 112 -0.28 -0.07 4.21
C ALA A 112 -0.05 -0.39 5.70
N LYS A 113 1.15 -0.11 6.22
CA LYS A 113 1.48 -0.24 7.64
C LYS A 113 0.58 0.65 8.51
N VAL A 114 0.43 1.93 8.16
CA VAL A 114 -0.45 2.86 8.90
C VAL A 114 -1.91 2.39 8.85
N GLN A 115 -2.39 1.94 7.69
CA GLN A 115 -3.75 1.42 7.54
C GLN A 115 -4.00 0.18 8.40
N TYR A 116 -3.04 -0.75 8.41
CA TYR A 116 -3.12 -1.97 9.23
C TYR A 116 -3.22 -1.64 10.72
N TRP A 117 -2.37 -0.75 11.23
CA TRP A 117 -2.39 -0.40 12.65
C TRP A 117 -3.60 0.45 13.03
N SER A 118 -4.06 1.33 12.15
CA SER A 118 -5.30 2.08 12.35
C SER A 118 -6.52 1.14 12.43
N ALA A 119 -6.58 0.14 11.53
CA ALA A 119 -7.62 -0.88 11.59
C ALA A 119 -7.53 -1.74 12.86
N THR A 120 -6.31 -2.04 13.33
CA THR A 120 -6.08 -2.77 14.58
C THR A 120 -6.55 -1.96 15.81
N ALA A 121 -6.27 -0.65 15.85
CA ALA A 121 -6.77 0.23 16.90
C ALA A 121 -8.31 0.27 16.91
N LYS A 122 -8.92 0.45 15.73
CA LYS A 122 -10.38 0.48 15.57
C LYS A 122 -11.04 -0.84 15.99
N THR A 123 -10.50 -1.97 15.56
CA THR A 123 -11.04 -3.29 15.93
C THR A 123 -10.91 -3.56 17.42
N THR A 124 -9.80 -3.13 18.04
CA THR A 124 -9.63 -3.19 19.51
C THR A 124 -10.71 -2.39 20.23
N ARG A 125 -10.96 -1.14 19.79
CA ARG A 125 -12.03 -0.31 20.37
C ARG A 125 -13.39 -0.98 20.22
N LEU A 126 -13.71 -1.44 19.02
CA LEU A 126 -15.00 -2.09 18.75
C LEU A 126 -15.19 -3.37 19.57
N ALA A 127 -14.14 -4.15 19.77
CA ALA A 127 -14.18 -5.34 20.62
C ALA A 127 -14.44 -4.98 22.09
N ALA A 128 -13.80 -3.92 22.61
CA ALA A 128 -14.05 -3.42 23.96
C ALA A 128 -15.49 -2.91 24.12
N GLU A 129 -15.99 -2.14 23.16
CA GLU A 129 -17.39 -1.66 23.17
C GLU A 129 -18.39 -2.82 23.06
N ALA A 130 -18.14 -3.82 22.21
CA ALA A 130 -19.01 -4.98 22.07
C ALA A 130 -19.05 -5.86 23.32
N ALA A 131 -18.01 -5.80 24.16
CA ALA A 131 -17.93 -6.48 25.45
C ALA A 131 -18.37 -5.60 26.63
N ASP A 132 -18.97 -4.43 26.37
CA ASP A 132 -19.37 -3.43 27.36
C ASP A 132 -18.25 -3.02 28.34
N GLN A 133 -17.00 -3.12 27.90
CA GLN A 133 -15.85 -2.74 28.70
C GLN A 133 -15.74 -1.22 28.75
N ARG A 134 -15.61 -0.67 29.96
CA ARG A 134 -15.41 0.78 30.19
C ARG A 134 -13.97 1.23 30.05
N THR A 135 -13.06 0.31 29.78
CA THR A 135 -11.62 0.57 29.65
C THR A 135 -11.14 0.09 28.31
N LEU A 136 -10.36 0.92 27.61
CA LEU A 136 -9.74 0.58 26.35
C LEU A 136 -8.27 0.18 26.58
N ALA A 137 -7.92 -1.05 26.22
CA ALA A 137 -6.55 -1.55 26.33
C ALA A 137 -6.05 -2.02 24.95
N PHE A 138 -5.05 -1.33 24.42
CA PHE A 138 -4.43 -1.70 23.15
C PHE A 138 -3.39 -2.82 23.30
N PRO A 139 -3.27 -3.72 22.29
CA PRO A 139 -2.21 -4.73 22.27
C PRO A 139 -0.81 -4.11 22.38
N ALA A 140 0.13 -4.84 22.99
CA ALA A 140 1.51 -4.36 23.18
C ALA A 140 2.18 -3.96 21.85
N GLN A 141 2.03 -4.79 20.82
CA GLN A 141 2.60 -4.56 19.49
C GLN A 141 2.16 -3.22 18.88
N LEU A 142 0.89 -2.83 19.05
CA LEU A 142 0.38 -1.55 18.56
C LEU A 142 0.98 -0.37 19.34
N ARG A 143 1.14 -0.51 20.67
CA ARG A 143 1.77 0.51 21.52
C ARG A 143 3.24 0.71 21.18
N ASP A 144 3.97 -0.38 20.93
CA ASP A 144 5.38 -0.33 20.55
C ASP A 144 5.56 0.40 19.21
N VAL A 145 4.69 0.13 18.23
CA VAL A 145 4.73 0.83 16.94
C VAL A 145 4.32 2.29 17.08
N ALA A 146 3.27 2.60 17.84
CA ALA A 146 2.83 3.98 18.10
C ALA A 146 3.95 4.84 18.71
N ALA A 147 4.78 4.27 19.60
CA ALA A 147 5.91 4.98 20.19
C ALA A 147 6.98 5.41 19.15
N THR A 148 7.03 4.75 18.00
CA THR A 148 7.99 5.04 16.93
C THR A 148 7.40 5.76 15.72
N ASP A 149 6.07 5.70 15.54
CA ASP A 149 5.37 6.14 14.34
C ASP A 149 4.25 7.13 14.70
N PRO A 150 4.46 8.44 14.51
CA PRO A 150 3.49 9.47 14.90
C PRO A 150 2.12 9.33 14.24
N ALA A 151 2.06 8.77 13.02
CA ALA A 151 0.80 8.55 12.33
C ALA A 151 -0.05 7.47 13.03
N VAL A 152 0.61 6.42 13.54
CA VAL A 152 -0.04 5.36 14.29
C VAL A 152 -0.47 5.84 15.69
N ASP A 153 0.36 6.64 16.35
CA ASP A 153 0.01 7.25 17.63
C ASP A 153 -1.22 8.16 17.53
N ALA A 154 -1.27 9.02 16.50
CA ALA A 154 -2.43 9.86 16.24
C ALA A 154 -3.71 9.04 15.97
N ALA A 155 -3.61 7.93 15.24
CA ALA A 155 -4.74 7.03 15.01
C ALA A 155 -5.22 6.37 16.32
N MET A 156 -4.31 5.91 17.17
CA MET A 156 -4.61 5.32 18.48
C MET A 156 -5.28 6.34 19.42
N ALA A 157 -4.77 7.58 19.46
CA ALA A 157 -5.34 8.67 20.24
C ALA A 157 -6.74 9.06 19.74
N ALA A 158 -6.97 9.07 18.43
CA ALA A 158 -8.28 9.33 17.84
C ALA A 158 -9.31 8.26 18.24
N GLU A 159 -8.95 6.98 18.19
CA GLU A 159 -9.83 5.89 18.62
C GLU A 159 -10.10 5.95 20.14
N THR A 160 -9.10 6.28 20.96
CA THR A 160 -9.28 6.51 22.41
C THR A 160 -10.30 7.61 22.69
N LYS A 161 -10.14 8.76 22.03
CA LYS A 161 -11.08 9.88 22.17
C LYS A 161 -12.48 9.50 21.72
N GLN A 162 -12.61 8.75 20.63
CA GLN A 162 -13.90 8.30 20.13
C GLN A 162 -14.59 7.36 21.13
N PHE A 163 -13.84 6.46 21.77
CA PHE A 163 -14.32 5.56 22.81
C PHE A 163 -14.88 6.35 24.01
N GLU A 164 -14.12 7.31 24.52
CA GLU A 164 -14.54 8.17 25.64
C GLU A 164 -15.80 8.97 25.31
N VAL A 165 -15.86 9.57 24.13
CA VAL A 165 -17.04 10.34 23.67
C VAL A 165 -18.28 9.44 23.59
N ARG A 166 -18.14 8.21 23.10
CA ARG A 166 -19.26 7.27 22.99
C ARG A 166 -19.80 6.85 24.37
N TRP A 167 -18.93 6.53 25.31
CA TRP A 167 -19.35 6.21 26.68
C TRP A 167 -19.98 7.41 27.39
N ASN A 168 -19.40 8.61 27.24
CA ASN A 168 -19.97 9.83 27.80
C ASN A 168 -21.35 10.16 27.20
N ALA A 169 -21.54 9.92 25.90
CA ALA A 169 -22.83 10.08 25.23
C ALA A 169 -23.86 9.06 25.73
N LEU A 170 -23.46 7.79 25.92
CA LEU A 170 -24.32 6.76 26.49
C LEU A 170 -24.74 7.12 27.92
N ASP A 171 -23.80 7.47 28.79
CA ASP A 171 -24.09 7.85 30.17
C ASP A 171 -24.99 9.09 30.23
N SER A 172 -24.81 10.03 29.30
CA SER A 172 -25.70 11.19 29.18
C SER A 172 -27.11 10.78 28.75
N SER A 173 -27.24 9.85 27.80
CA SER A 173 -28.53 9.32 27.36
C SER A 173 -29.28 8.63 28.50
N VAL A 174 -28.59 7.77 29.26
CA VAL A 174 -29.13 7.10 30.46
C VAL A 174 -29.60 8.15 31.48
N ARG A 175 -28.78 9.15 31.80
CA ARG A 175 -29.19 10.24 32.71
C ARG A 175 -30.42 11.02 32.22
N VAL A 176 -30.58 11.22 30.92
CA VAL A 176 -31.78 11.88 30.38
C VAL A 176 -33.01 10.98 30.54
N GLN A 177 -32.89 9.68 30.29
CA GLN A 177 -33.96 8.71 30.51
C GLN A 177 -34.37 8.65 31.99
N ASP A 178 -33.40 8.57 32.91
CA ASP A 178 -33.64 8.56 34.36
C ASP A 178 -34.39 9.82 34.81
N ARG A 179 -33.98 11.00 34.31
CA ARG A 179 -34.68 12.26 34.60
C ARG A 179 -36.12 12.26 34.08
N LYS A 180 -36.37 11.68 32.91
CA LYS A 180 -37.75 11.54 32.38
C LYS A 180 -38.59 10.62 33.25
N VAL A 181 -38.04 9.49 33.71
CA VAL A 181 -38.73 8.58 34.63
C VAL A 181 -39.06 9.31 35.94
N ALA A 182 -38.09 9.99 36.54
CA ALA A 182 -38.30 10.77 37.77
C ALA A 182 -39.36 11.87 37.60
N GLN A 183 -39.36 12.57 36.46
CA GLN A 183 -40.36 13.59 36.13
C GLN A 183 -41.78 12.98 36.04
N GLN A 184 -41.93 11.83 35.38
CA GLN A 184 -43.23 11.16 35.28
C GLN A 184 -43.70 10.63 36.63
N GLN A 185 -42.80 10.11 37.47
CA GLN A 185 -43.12 9.70 38.84
C GLN A 185 -43.62 10.88 39.69
N ALA A 186 -42.98 12.05 39.58
CA ALA A 186 -43.44 13.26 40.25
C ALA A 186 -44.83 13.72 39.74
N GLN A 187 -45.08 13.60 38.43
CA GLN A 187 -46.39 13.88 37.84
C GLN A 187 -47.48 12.93 38.37
N ILE A 188 -47.18 11.63 38.47
CA ILE A 188 -48.06 10.62 39.05
C ILE A 188 -48.42 10.97 40.49
N ALA A 189 -47.43 11.32 41.32
CA ALA A 189 -47.67 11.71 42.71
C ALA A 189 -48.58 12.96 42.81
N SER A 190 -48.40 13.94 41.92
CA SER A 190 -49.27 15.12 41.85
C SER A 190 -50.72 14.77 41.46
N ILE A 191 -50.90 13.89 40.47
CA ILE A 191 -52.24 13.43 40.04
C ILE A 191 -52.93 12.66 41.18
N GLN A 192 -52.21 11.82 41.91
CA GLN A 192 -52.74 11.08 43.05
C GLN A 192 -53.19 12.03 44.17
N ALA A 193 -52.39 13.06 44.49
CA ALA A 193 -52.76 14.08 45.48
C ALA A 193 -54.02 14.87 45.06
N GLN A 194 -54.13 15.24 43.77
CA GLN A 194 -55.33 15.89 43.23
C GLN A 194 -56.56 14.98 43.32
N THR A 195 -56.40 13.70 42.98
CA THR A 195 -57.46 12.69 43.05
C THR A 195 -57.98 12.54 44.48
N ALA A 196 -57.08 12.44 45.46
CA ALA A 196 -57.44 12.36 46.88
C ALA A 196 -58.19 13.61 47.38
N SER A 197 -57.79 14.80 46.91
CA SER A 197 -58.46 16.07 47.24
C SER A 197 -59.89 16.10 46.69
N ILE A 198 -60.09 15.71 45.43
CA ILE A 198 -61.43 15.65 44.80
C ILE A 198 -62.30 14.57 45.46
N GLN A 199 -61.72 13.41 45.81
CA GLN A 199 -62.44 12.37 46.54
C GLN A 199 -62.94 12.85 47.90
N THR A 200 -62.12 13.61 48.64
CA THR A 200 -62.54 14.22 49.91
C THR A 200 -63.72 15.18 49.70
N ARG A 201 -63.65 16.06 48.69
CA ARG A 201 -64.76 16.98 48.35
C ARG A 201 -66.03 16.23 47.93
N LEU A 202 -65.88 15.16 47.15
CA LEU A 202 -66.99 14.31 46.74
C LEU A 202 -67.70 13.70 47.97
N GLY A 203 -66.93 13.28 48.98
CA GLY A 203 -67.48 12.80 50.25
C GLY A 203 -68.36 13.83 50.96
N PHE A 204 -67.93 15.09 51.02
CA PHE A 204 -68.73 16.18 51.61
C PHE A 204 -70.03 16.43 50.84
N ILE A 205 -69.97 16.44 49.50
CA ILE A 205 -71.16 16.61 48.65
C ILE A 205 -72.13 15.44 48.82
N GLU A 206 -71.62 14.21 48.95
CA GLU A 206 -72.43 13.02 49.20
C GLU A 206 -73.14 13.06 50.56
N GLU A 207 -72.47 13.58 51.58
CA GLU A 207 -73.07 13.80 52.89
C GLU A 207 -74.14 14.90 52.86
N GLU A 208 -73.88 16.02 52.19
CA GLU A 208 -74.86 17.09 52.01
C GLU A 208 -76.10 16.60 51.23
N LEU A 209 -75.90 15.79 50.18
CA LEU A 209 -76.98 15.16 49.43
C LEU A 209 -77.87 14.28 50.31
N LYS A 210 -77.29 13.49 51.23
CA LYS A 210 -78.07 12.69 52.19
C LYS A 210 -78.95 13.58 53.06
N GLY A 211 -78.41 14.69 53.57
CA GLY A 211 -79.15 15.67 54.36
C GLY A 211 -80.29 16.33 53.57
N VAL A 212 -80.02 16.79 52.35
CA VAL A 212 -81.03 17.40 51.47
C VAL A 212 -82.13 16.40 51.11
N ASN A 213 -81.78 15.14 50.82
CA ASN A 213 -82.76 14.08 50.54
C ASN A 213 -83.66 13.81 51.75
N PHE A 214 -83.09 13.79 52.96
CA PHE A 214 -83.86 13.66 54.19
C PHE A 214 -84.83 14.82 54.41
N LEU A 215 -84.39 16.06 54.21
CA LEU A 215 -85.25 17.26 54.33
C LEU A 215 -86.35 17.29 53.25
N MET A 216 -86.03 16.89 52.02
CA MET A 216 -87.02 16.76 50.93
C MET A 216 -88.12 15.74 51.26
N SER A 217 -87.79 14.61 51.89
CA SER A 217 -88.79 13.62 52.32
C SER A 217 -89.81 14.18 53.32
N ARG A 218 -89.46 15.28 54.00
CA ARG A 218 -90.31 16.01 54.95
C ARG A 218 -90.92 17.30 54.35
N GLY A 219 -90.69 17.56 53.06
CA GLY A 219 -91.16 18.78 52.38
C GLY A 219 -90.42 20.06 52.75
N LEU A 220 -89.24 19.96 53.39
CA LEU A 220 -88.47 21.09 53.94
C LEU A 220 -87.32 21.57 53.02
N SER A 221 -87.24 21.10 51.78
CA SER A 221 -86.21 21.50 50.81
C SER A 221 -86.73 21.39 49.37
N THR A 222 -85.96 21.91 48.40
CA THR A 222 -86.36 22.01 46.98
C THR A 222 -85.64 21.00 46.09
N LYS A 223 -86.36 20.50 45.08
CA LYS A 223 -85.78 19.63 44.03
C LYS A 223 -84.65 20.32 43.26
N SER A 224 -84.70 21.65 43.12
CA SER A 224 -83.64 22.43 42.48
C SER A 224 -82.30 22.25 43.20
N ARG A 225 -82.29 22.39 44.53
CA ARG A 225 -81.07 22.20 45.34
C ARG A 225 -80.52 20.78 45.25
N GLN A 226 -81.40 19.77 45.24
CA GLN A 226 -80.99 18.38 45.06
C GLN A 226 -80.28 18.18 43.71
N LEU A 227 -80.90 18.65 42.61
CA LEU A 227 -80.34 18.50 41.26
C LEU A 227 -79.02 19.24 41.09
N GLU A 228 -78.87 20.40 41.72
CA GLU A 228 -77.60 21.14 41.76
C GLU A 228 -76.48 20.29 42.38
N LEU A 229 -76.70 19.71 43.57
CA LEU A 229 -75.72 18.85 44.23
C LEU A 229 -75.42 17.58 43.42
N MET A 230 -76.43 16.97 42.80
CA MET A 230 -76.23 15.81 41.93
C MET A 230 -75.37 16.16 40.70
N ARG A 231 -75.56 17.35 40.11
CA ARG A 231 -74.72 17.82 39.00
C ARG A 231 -73.28 18.02 39.45
N THR A 232 -73.06 18.65 40.60
CA THR A 232 -71.73 18.84 41.19
C THR A 232 -71.04 17.51 41.51
N GLN A 233 -71.79 16.54 42.05
CA GLN A 233 -71.31 15.18 42.30
C GLN A 233 -70.86 14.49 41.00
N ALA A 234 -71.70 14.55 39.96
CA ALA A 234 -71.40 13.97 38.66
C ALA A 234 -70.16 14.62 38.02
N GLU A 235 -70.01 15.94 38.15
CA GLU A 235 -68.83 16.68 37.68
C GLU A 235 -67.54 16.23 38.38
N MET A 236 -67.55 16.12 39.73
CA MET A 236 -66.38 15.65 40.49
C MET A 236 -66.01 14.20 40.16
N ARG A 237 -66.99 13.32 39.97
CA ARG A 237 -66.75 11.94 39.52
C ARG A 237 -66.14 11.90 38.11
N GLY A 238 -66.61 12.77 37.22
CA GLY A 238 -66.01 12.96 35.89
C GLY A 238 -64.55 13.41 35.97
N GLN A 239 -64.23 14.38 36.83
CA GLN A 239 -62.85 14.84 37.07
C GLN A 239 -61.94 13.72 37.61
N ILE A 240 -62.41 12.91 38.56
CA ILE A 240 -61.67 11.73 39.05
C ILE A 240 -61.39 10.75 37.90
N GLY A 241 -62.38 10.49 37.04
CA GLY A 241 -62.21 9.63 35.87
C GLY A 241 -61.13 10.16 34.92
N GLN A 242 -61.12 11.48 34.67
CA GLN A 242 -60.11 12.14 33.84
C GLN A 242 -58.70 12.04 34.46
N LEU A 243 -58.56 12.30 35.77
CA LEU A 243 -57.27 12.18 36.47
C LEU A 243 -56.76 10.74 36.47
N ASN A 244 -57.64 9.75 36.65
CA ASN A 244 -57.26 8.34 36.55
C ASN A 244 -56.77 7.98 35.15
N ALA A 245 -57.40 8.49 34.09
CA ALA A 245 -56.94 8.28 32.73
C ALA A 245 -55.53 8.89 32.53
N GLN A 246 -55.28 10.10 33.04
CA GLN A 246 -53.96 10.74 33.00
C GLN A 246 -52.90 9.95 33.80
N HIS A 247 -53.27 9.41 34.96
CA HIS A 247 -52.39 8.56 35.76
C HIS A 247 -51.96 7.30 35.00
N VAL A 248 -52.91 6.62 34.35
CA VAL A 248 -52.62 5.44 33.52
C VAL A 248 -51.72 5.81 32.34
N GLN A 249 -51.99 6.93 31.66
CA GLN A 249 -51.15 7.40 30.56
C GLN A 249 -49.70 7.71 31.00
N ALA A 250 -49.51 8.32 32.17
CA ALA A 250 -48.19 8.59 32.73
C ALA A 250 -47.45 7.27 33.06
N MET A 251 -48.14 6.27 33.63
CA MET A 251 -47.56 4.95 33.86
C MET A 251 -47.17 4.24 32.56
N GLN A 252 -48.01 4.31 31.53
CA GLN A 252 -47.68 3.76 30.20
C GLN A 252 -46.44 4.43 29.61
N THR A 253 -46.30 5.74 29.80
CA THR A 253 -45.12 6.48 29.34
C THR A 253 -43.85 6.01 30.04
N ILE A 254 -43.89 5.72 31.35
CA ILE A 254 -42.76 5.12 32.08
C ILE A 254 -42.43 3.74 31.51
N GLY A 255 -43.45 2.90 31.28
CA GLY A 255 -43.26 1.56 30.71
C GLY A 255 -42.73 1.56 29.27
N GLN A 256 -42.86 2.67 28.52
CA GLN A 256 -42.25 2.84 27.19
C GLN A 256 -40.80 3.33 27.24
N ILE A 257 -40.36 3.89 28.37
CA ILE A 257 -38.98 4.38 28.56
C ILE A 257 -38.05 3.22 28.98
N GLN A 258 -38.62 2.20 29.64
CA GLN A 258 -37.93 0.97 30.07
C GLN A 258 -37.87 -0.07 28.95
#